data_AF-A0A382YZU8-F1
#
_entry.id   AF-A0A382YZU8-F1
#
_cell.length_a   1.000
_cell.length_b   1.000
_cell.length_c   1.000
_cell.angle_alpha   90.00
_cell.angle_beta   90.00
_cell.angle_gamma   90.00
#
_symmetry.space_group_name_H-M   'P 1'
#
loop_
_entity.id
_entity.type
_entity.pdbx_description
1 polymer ?
#
loop_
_entity_poly.entity_id
_entity_poly.type
_entity_poly.pdbx_seq_one_letter_code
_entity_poly.pdbx_strand_id
1 'polypeptide(L)'
;DTKLAFKLKATSFENYTIYDSVTGKELSTQPGMMEIDSSVYVSYAPGDGDSTARFIPTKLWSGYAEIEAIVTDSIDNPQNPKSDTTIFVIDVIRIPRPYITFDIIQNNVFTSFYDILITDTISKATNIGMYYGPPYINRITLDKVGPFTYRHHKKFIDDKEGETVSFKVVANAVVGDTVKNGSFEVQLARSLSRWTGFSPDGLFSVTGEAGAVSRDQYILIMDSTMFKKGYSGSYKLGYEAQWFSNPVEISLASYDDEQA
;
A
#
# COMPACT_ATOMS: atom_id res chain seq x y z
N ASP A 1 -11.58 37.45 -38.77
CA ASP A 1 -11.35 36.23 -37.98
C ASP A 1 -10.31 36.61 -36.94
N THR A 2 -10.56 36.47 -35.64
CA THR A 2 -9.70 36.97 -34.54
C THR A 2 -9.09 35.82 -33.73
N LYS A 3 -8.99 34.65 -34.35
CA LYS A 3 -8.56 33.42 -33.71
C LYS A 3 -7.05 33.26 -33.81
N LEU A 4 -6.42 32.97 -32.69
CA LEU A 4 -5.01 32.63 -32.59
C LEU A 4 -4.88 31.13 -32.38
N ALA A 5 -3.90 30.52 -33.04
CA ALA A 5 -3.54 29.12 -32.82
C ALA A 5 -2.36 29.06 -31.84
N PHE A 6 -2.56 28.36 -30.73
CA PHE A 6 -1.53 28.10 -29.74
C PHE A 6 -1.00 26.69 -29.94
N LYS A 7 0.31 26.55 -30.15
CA LYS A 7 0.98 25.27 -30.12
C LYS A 7 1.75 25.12 -28.81
N LEU A 8 1.47 24.07 -28.06
CA LEU A 8 2.18 23.75 -26.81
C LEU A 8 3.15 22.59 -27.03
N LYS A 9 4.36 22.72 -26.49
CA LYS A 9 5.35 21.64 -26.46
C LYS A 9 5.96 21.56 -25.06
N ALA A 10 6.05 20.35 -24.52
CA ALA A 10 6.79 20.08 -23.30
C ALA A 10 8.20 19.57 -23.63
N THR A 11 9.19 19.97 -22.83
CA THR A 11 10.51 19.35 -22.84
C THR A 11 10.57 18.15 -21.89
N SER A 12 11.42 17.18 -22.23
CA SER A 12 11.80 16.11 -21.30
C SER A 12 12.64 16.67 -20.15
N PHE A 13 12.47 16.13 -18.94
CA PHE A 13 13.26 16.52 -17.76
C PHE A 13 14.12 15.35 -17.25
N GLU A 14 14.68 15.49 -16.04
CA GLU A 14 15.54 14.49 -15.39
C GLU A 14 15.08 13.04 -15.59
N ASN A 15 16.05 12.17 -15.82
CA ASN A 15 15.81 10.75 -15.97
C ASN A 15 15.33 10.14 -14.65
N TYR A 16 14.35 9.24 -14.73
CA TYR A 16 13.91 8.44 -13.60
C TYR A 16 14.10 6.96 -13.87
N THR A 17 14.47 6.24 -12.81
CA THR A 17 14.69 4.80 -12.84
C THR A 17 13.44 4.06 -12.38
N ILE A 18 13.00 3.11 -13.20
CA ILE A 18 11.95 2.16 -12.90
C ILE A 18 12.60 0.95 -12.24
N TYR A 19 12.06 0.52 -11.11
CA TYR A 19 12.49 -0.67 -10.39
C TYR A 19 11.42 -1.75 -10.44
N ASP A 20 11.86 -3.00 -10.47
CA ASP A 20 11.01 -4.16 -10.30
C ASP A 20 10.43 -4.15 -8.88
N SER A 21 9.10 -4.17 -8.78
CA SER A 21 8.41 -4.01 -7.50
C SER A 21 8.59 -5.20 -6.54
N VAL A 22 9.08 -6.34 -7.04
CA VAL A 22 9.23 -7.58 -6.26
C VAL A 22 10.70 -7.79 -5.85
N THR A 23 11.62 -7.59 -6.78
CA THR A 23 13.06 -7.85 -6.62
C THR A 23 13.89 -6.61 -6.30
N GLY A 24 13.35 -5.40 -6.52
CA GLY A 24 14.06 -4.13 -6.31
C GLY A 24 15.16 -3.85 -7.34
N LYS A 25 15.27 -4.66 -8.40
CA LYS A 25 16.24 -4.49 -9.47
C LYS A 25 15.84 -3.35 -10.39
N GLU A 26 16.80 -2.55 -10.85
CA GLU A 26 16.57 -1.56 -11.91
C GLU A 26 16.12 -2.26 -13.21
N LEU A 27 14.99 -1.81 -13.75
CA LEU A 27 14.40 -2.29 -15.00
C LEU A 27 14.80 -1.39 -16.18
N SER A 28 14.62 -0.08 -16.03
CA SER A 28 14.99 0.89 -17.05
C SER A 28 15.14 2.29 -16.46
N THR A 29 15.94 3.12 -17.10
CA THR A 29 16.03 4.55 -16.81
C THR A 29 15.54 5.30 -18.04
N GLN A 30 14.56 6.19 -17.87
CA GLN A 30 13.94 6.94 -18.96
C GLN A 30 13.71 8.40 -18.58
N PRO A 31 13.73 9.33 -19.55
CA PRO A 31 13.39 10.73 -19.27
C PRO A 31 11.95 10.81 -18.81
N GLY A 32 11.70 11.58 -17.76
CA GLY A 32 10.34 11.91 -17.41
C GLY A 32 9.77 12.96 -18.37
N MET A 33 8.47 12.85 -18.60
CA MET A 33 7.75 13.63 -19.60
C MET A 33 6.50 14.25 -18.98
N MET A 34 6.17 15.46 -19.46
CA MET A 34 4.84 16.02 -19.30
C MET A 34 4.09 15.83 -20.61
N GLU A 35 3.09 14.96 -20.60
CA GLU A 35 2.18 14.79 -21.73
C GLU A 35 1.18 15.95 -21.77
N ILE A 36 0.78 16.35 -22.99
CA ILE A 36 -0.23 17.37 -23.23
C ILE A 36 -1.28 16.75 -24.15
N ASP A 37 -2.55 16.71 -23.71
CA ASP A 37 -3.64 16.01 -24.40
C ASP A 37 -3.81 16.45 -25.88
N SER A 38 -3.54 17.73 -26.15
CA SER A 38 -3.43 18.26 -27.51
C SER A 38 -2.19 19.15 -27.59
N SER A 39 -1.54 19.16 -28.76
CA SER A 39 -0.45 20.10 -29.00
C SER A 39 -0.93 21.41 -29.63
N VAL A 40 -2.20 21.51 -30.05
CA VAL A 40 -2.76 22.69 -30.72
C VAL A 40 -4.09 23.09 -30.09
N TYR A 41 -4.24 24.37 -29.80
CA TYR A 41 -5.41 24.99 -29.19
C TYR A 41 -5.78 26.26 -29.96
N VAL A 42 -7.07 26.55 -30.08
CA VAL A 42 -7.55 27.75 -30.80
C VAL A 42 -8.20 28.69 -29.80
N SER A 43 -7.87 29.98 -29.84
CA SER A 43 -8.59 30.97 -29.05
C SER A 43 -9.96 31.25 -29.65
N TYR A 44 -10.93 31.49 -28.77
CA TYR A 44 -12.27 31.96 -29.13
C TYR A 44 -12.45 33.40 -28.66
N ALA A 45 -13.44 34.10 -29.22
CA ALA A 45 -13.79 35.42 -28.75
C ALA A 45 -14.29 35.34 -27.28
N PRO A 46 -14.13 36.40 -26.48
CA PRO A 46 -14.63 36.42 -25.10
C PRO A 46 -16.13 36.07 -25.06
N GLY A 47 -16.48 34.95 -24.42
CA GLY A 47 -17.87 34.46 -24.33
C GLY A 47 -18.21 33.24 -25.21
N ASP A 48 -17.34 32.85 -26.14
CA ASP A 48 -17.57 31.73 -27.09
C ASP A 48 -16.90 30.39 -26.64
N GLY A 49 -16.45 30.32 -25.38
CA GLY A 49 -15.86 29.13 -24.76
C GLY A 49 -14.33 29.18 -24.62
N ASP A 50 -13.79 28.37 -23.71
CA ASP A 50 -12.35 28.34 -23.40
C ASP A 50 -11.70 27.05 -23.91
N SER A 51 -10.54 27.18 -24.58
CA SER A 51 -9.65 26.04 -24.85
C SER A 51 -8.85 25.72 -23.59
N THR A 52 -8.99 24.49 -23.06
CA THR A 52 -8.24 24.04 -21.88
C THR A 52 -7.14 23.06 -22.26
N ALA A 53 -5.90 23.34 -21.86
CA ALA A 53 -4.80 22.39 -21.95
C ALA A 53 -4.69 21.57 -20.67
N ARG A 54 -4.56 20.24 -20.81
CA ARG A 54 -4.32 19.33 -19.69
C ARG A 54 -2.89 18.82 -19.77
N PHE A 55 -2.17 18.99 -18.66
CA PHE A 55 -0.80 18.51 -18.49
C PHE A 55 -0.83 17.24 -17.63
N ILE A 56 -0.26 16.15 -18.14
CA ILE A 56 -0.26 14.84 -17.49
C ILE A 56 1.18 14.39 -17.27
N PRO A 57 1.65 14.36 -16.02
CA PRO A 57 3.01 13.92 -15.76
C PRO A 57 3.19 12.41 -15.76
N THR A 58 4.40 11.96 -16.09
CA THR A 58 4.82 10.57 -15.85
C THR A 58 4.68 10.18 -14.38
N LYS A 59 4.26 8.93 -14.14
CA LYS A 59 4.08 8.39 -12.79
C LYS A 59 5.42 8.44 -12.03
N LEU A 60 5.34 8.79 -10.75
CA LEU A 60 6.49 8.92 -9.83
C LEU A 60 7.37 10.17 -10.04
N TRP A 61 6.97 11.10 -10.89
CA TRP A 61 7.73 12.33 -11.16
C TRP A 61 7.71 13.36 -10.02
N SER A 62 8.89 13.89 -9.68
CA SER A 62 9.06 15.26 -9.15
C SER A 62 10.10 16.00 -9.98
N GLY A 63 9.93 17.30 -10.17
CA GLY A 63 10.84 18.15 -10.93
C GLY A 63 10.08 19.19 -11.73
N TYR A 64 10.79 19.85 -12.64
CA TYR A 64 10.23 20.92 -13.47
C TYR A 64 10.14 20.50 -14.94
N ALA A 65 9.11 21.00 -15.63
CA ALA A 65 8.94 20.88 -17.08
C ALA A 65 8.79 22.27 -17.69
N GLU A 66 9.52 22.53 -18.76
CA GLU A 66 9.35 23.75 -19.54
C GLU A 66 8.29 23.52 -20.61
N ILE A 67 7.31 24.41 -20.67
CA ILE A 67 6.28 24.40 -21.69
C ILE A 67 6.52 25.60 -22.60
N GLU A 68 6.86 25.29 -23.84
CA GLU A 68 6.96 26.25 -24.93
C GLU A 68 5.55 26.48 -25.50
N ALA A 69 5.07 27.72 -25.43
CA ALA A 69 3.83 28.16 -26.05
C ALA A 69 4.14 29.06 -27.25
N ILE A 70 3.74 28.60 -28.43
CA ILE A 70 3.90 29.32 -29.69
C ILE A 70 2.52 29.82 -30.13
N VAL A 71 2.35 31.13 -30.22
CA VAL A 71 1.12 31.75 -30.72
C VAL A 71 1.33 32.08 -32.19
N THR A 72 0.44 31.59 -33.05
CA THR A 72 0.47 31.84 -34.49
C THR A 72 -0.75 32.64 -34.90
N ASP A 73 -0.51 33.80 -35.52
CA ASP A 73 -1.52 34.59 -36.19
C ASP A 73 -1.48 34.28 -37.70
N SER A 74 -2.57 33.69 -38.18
CA SER A 74 -2.71 33.26 -39.57
C SER A 74 -3.41 34.31 -40.45
N ILE A 75 -3.83 35.44 -39.87
CA ILE A 75 -4.70 36.43 -40.53
C ILE A 75 -3.98 37.15 -41.69
N ASP A 76 -2.68 37.43 -41.54
CA ASP A 76 -1.96 38.31 -42.47
C ASP A 76 -1.29 37.58 -43.66
N ASN A 77 -0.88 36.31 -43.50
CA ASN A 77 -0.22 35.55 -44.57
C ASN A 77 -0.23 34.03 -44.30
N PRO A 78 -1.09 33.24 -44.98
CA PRO A 78 -1.13 31.79 -44.81
C PRO A 78 0.18 31.07 -45.20
N GLN A 79 1.01 31.70 -46.03
CA GLN A 79 2.30 31.14 -46.50
C GLN A 79 3.47 31.53 -45.57
N ASN A 80 3.30 32.53 -44.71
CA ASN A 80 4.29 32.96 -43.73
C ASN A 80 3.59 33.60 -42.51
N PRO A 81 2.89 32.80 -41.69
CA PRO A 81 2.14 33.31 -40.55
C PRO A 81 3.11 33.88 -39.50
N LYS A 82 2.72 34.98 -38.86
CA LYS A 82 3.52 35.58 -37.78
C LYS A 82 3.36 34.73 -36.52
N SER A 83 4.46 34.44 -35.85
CA SER A 83 4.43 33.71 -34.58
C SER A 83 5.26 34.38 -33.51
N ASP A 84 4.80 34.28 -32.27
CA ASP A 84 5.56 34.66 -31.07
C ASP A 84 5.66 33.45 -30.12
N THR A 85 6.71 33.41 -29.30
CA THR A 85 7.01 32.27 -28.44
C THR A 85 7.29 32.71 -27.01
N THR A 86 6.69 32.02 -26.04
CA THR A 86 6.98 32.19 -24.62
C THR A 86 7.19 30.83 -23.96
N ILE A 87 7.94 30.83 -22.85
CA ILE A 87 8.20 29.64 -22.05
C ILE A 87 7.64 29.88 -20.64
N PHE A 88 6.89 28.92 -20.13
CA PHE A 88 6.53 28.86 -18.73
C PHE A 88 6.99 27.54 -18.12
N VAL A 89 7.34 27.58 -16.83
CA VAL A 89 7.87 26.43 -16.10
C VAL A 89 6.79 25.89 -15.18
N ILE A 90 6.51 24.59 -15.27
CA ILE A 90 5.67 23.86 -14.32
C ILE A 90 6.59 23.09 -13.38
N ASP A 91 6.59 23.42 -12.10
CA ASP A 91 7.25 22.63 -11.05
C ASP A 91 6.25 21.67 -10.40
N VAL A 92 6.63 20.40 -10.30
CA VAL A 92 5.81 19.33 -9.75
C VAL A 92 6.54 18.61 -8.64
N ILE A 93 5.90 18.58 -7.48
CA ILE A 93 6.45 17.95 -6.28
C ILE A 93 5.63 16.70 -5.98
N ARG A 94 6.24 15.52 -6.09
CA ARG A 94 5.59 14.28 -5.66
C ARG A 94 5.55 14.22 -4.15
N ILE A 95 4.36 13.98 -3.64
CA ILE A 95 4.14 13.63 -2.24
C ILE A 95 3.91 12.12 -2.17
N PRO A 96 4.69 11.37 -1.35
CA PRO A 96 4.48 9.93 -1.23
C PRO A 96 3.16 9.63 -0.51
N ARG A 97 2.55 8.48 -0.84
CA ARG A 97 1.34 7.97 -0.18
C ARG A 97 1.70 7.22 1.09
N PRO A 98 0.86 7.20 2.13
CA PRO A 98 1.12 6.49 3.38
C PRO A 98 1.66 5.08 3.18
N TYR A 99 2.64 4.68 3.98
CA TYR A 99 3.22 3.34 3.93
C TYR A 99 2.90 2.59 5.21
N ILE A 100 1.88 1.74 5.11
CA ILE A 100 1.27 1.05 6.26
C ILE A 100 2.02 -0.26 6.57
N THR A 101 2.39 -0.44 7.83
CA THR A 101 2.92 -1.67 8.39
C THR A 101 2.06 -2.14 9.56
N PHE A 102 2.04 -3.45 9.78
CA PHE A 102 1.32 -4.09 10.87
C PHE A 102 2.30 -4.75 11.84
N ASP A 103 1.93 -4.78 13.11
CA ASP A 103 2.51 -5.68 14.10
C ASP A 103 1.38 -6.22 14.97
N ILE A 104 1.24 -7.54 14.99
CA ILE A 104 0.18 -8.22 15.74
C ILE A 104 0.80 -8.88 16.96
N ILE A 105 0.25 -8.57 18.12
CA ILE A 105 0.81 -8.96 19.41
C ILE A 105 -0.27 -9.68 20.20
N GLN A 106 -0.01 -10.94 20.56
CA GLN A 106 -0.86 -11.67 21.50
C GLN A 106 -0.50 -11.28 22.94
N ASN A 107 -1.50 -11.12 23.80
CA ASN A 107 -1.26 -10.90 25.22
C ASN A 107 -0.76 -12.20 25.88
N ASN A 108 0.33 -12.10 26.64
CA ASN A 108 1.00 -13.24 27.27
C ASN A 108 0.31 -13.75 28.56
N VAL A 109 -0.47 -12.92 29.25
CA VAL A 109 -1.22 -13.29 30.46
C VAL A 109 -2.60 -13.81 30.10
N PHE A 110 -3.30 -13.07 29.23
CA PHE A 110 -4.64 -13.39 28.75
C PHE A 110 -4.59 -13.72 27.27
N THR A 111 -4.32 -14.98 26.97
CA THR A 111 -4.16 -15.45 25.59
C THR A 111 -5.40 -15.21 24.74
N SER A 112 -6.56 -14.94 25.32
CA SER A 112 -7.79 -14.54 24.63
C SER A 112 -7.78 -13.13 24.04
N PHE A 113 -6.72 -12.34 24.22
CA PHE A 113 -6.62 -10.98 23.74
C PHE A 113 -5.39 -10.76 22.85
N TYR A 114 -5.53 -9.84 21.90
CA TYR A 114 -4.45 -9.40 21.03
C TYR A 114 -4.59 -7.91 20.72
N ASP A 115 -3.47 -7.34 20.28
CA ASP A 115 -3.36 -5.98 19.79
C ASP A 115 -2.89 -5.98 18.34
N ILE A 116 -3.51 -5.15 17.51
CA ILE A 116 -3.03 -4.83 16.17
C ILE A 116 -2.46 -3.42 16.23
N LEU A 117 -1.15 -3.30 16.02
CA LEU A 117 -0.47 -2.03 15.82
C LEU A 117 -0.39 -1.73 14.32
N ILE A 118 -0.84 -0.53 13.96
CA ILE A 118 -0.82 -0.02 12.59
C ILE A 118 0.07 1.21 12.59
N THR A 119 1.12 1.20 11.78
CA THR A 119 2.05 2.33 11.67
C THR A 119 2.15 2.82 10.23
N ASP A 120 2.00 4.12 10.01
CA ASP A 120 2.44 4.76 8.77
C ASP A 120 3.89 5.22 8.90
N THR A 121 4.79 4.47 8.29
CA THR A 121 6.24 4.67 8.44
C THR A 121 6.78 5.91 7.73
N ILE A 122 6.01 6.53 6.84
CA ILE A 122 6.43 7.75 6.12
C ILE A 122 5.66 9.01 6.54
N SER A 123 4.78 8.90 7.55
CA SER A 123 4.16 10.05 8.19
C SER A 123 3.31 10.93 7.25
N LYS A 124 2.53 10.32 6.35
CA LYS A 124 1.65 11.00 5.37
C LYS A 124 0.16 10.78 5.63
N ALA A 125 -0.21 9.83 6.47
CA ALA A 125 -1.59 9.53 6.80
C ALA A 125 -2.21 10.68 7.61
N THR A 126 -3.34 11.21 7.13
CA THR A 126 -4.15 12.20 7.85
C THR A 126 -5.21 11.54 8.72
N ASN A 127 -5.69 10.37 8.30
CA ASN A 127 -6.66 9.55 9.01
C ASN A 127 -6.46 8.08 8.65
N ILE A 128 -6.74 7.19 9.62
CA ILE A 128 -6.70 5.73 9.41
C ILE A 128 -8.02 5.12 9.87
N GLY A 129 -8.53 4.16 9.09
CA GLY A 129 -9.65 3.31 9.45
C GLY A 129 -9.29 1.84 9.24
N MET A 130 -9.77 0.98 10.14
CA MET A 130 -9.66 -0.47 10.03
C MET A 130 -11.05 -1.09 9.91
N TYR A 131 -11.14 -2.22 9.20
CA TYR A 131 -12.38 -2.96 8.97
C TYR A 131 -12.09 -4.45 9.07
N TYR A 132 -12.86 -5.20 9.86
CA TYR A 132 -12.86 -6.67 9.81
C TYR A 132 -13.71 -7.15 8.64
N GLY A 133 -13.31 -8.26 8.00
CA GLY A 133 -14.11 -8.83 6.94
C GLY A 133 -13.35 -9.84 6.09
N PRO A 134 -13.96 -10.35 5.00
CA PRO A 134 -15.13 -9.80 4.30
C PRO A 134 -16.43 -9.73 5.14
N PRO A 135 -17.35 -8.74 4.92
CA PRO A 135 -17.39 -7.78 3.81
C PRO A 135 -16.73 -6.41 4.05
N TYR A 136 -16.02 -6.18 5.16
CA TYR A 136 -15.31 -4.92 5.45
C TYR A 136 -16.20 -3.67 5.55
N ILE A 137 -17.38 -3.81 6.15
CA ILE A 137 -18.40 -2.76 6.20
C ILE A 137 -18.31 -1.86 7.44
N ASN A 138 -17.92 -2.43 8.59
CA ASN A 138 -17.95 -1.73 9.86
C ASN A 138 -16.57 -1.14 10.17
N ARG A 139 -16.49 0.19 10.22
CA ARG A 139 -15.28 0.88 10.62
C ARG A 139 -15.03 0.65 12.10
N ILE A 140 -13.80 0.26 12.41
CA ILE A 140 -13.29 0.05 13.76
C ILE A 140 -12.64 1.34 14.25
N THR A 141 -12.96 1.71 15.49
CA THR A 141 -12.27 2.78 16.20
C THR A 141 -10.88 2.30 16.60
N LEU A 142 -9.88 3.12 16.28
CA LEU A 142 -8.48 2.89 16.64
C LEU A 142 -8.04 3.89 17.70
N ASP A 143 -7.26 3.42 18.66
CA ASP A 143 -6.61 4.28 19.64
C ASP A 143 -5.31 4.81 19.04
N LYS A 144 -5.12 6.13 19.08
CA LYS A 144 -3.86 6.72 18.63
C LYS A 144 -2.83 6.62 19.76
N VAL A 145 -1.79 5.81 19.55
CA VAL A 145 -0.72 5.56 20.54
C VAL A 145 0.61 6.26 20.20
N GLY A 146 0.69 6.87 19.02
CA GLY A 146 1.79 7.71 18.58
C GLY A 146 1.38 8.61 17.40
N PRO A 147 2.27 9.51 16.91
CA PRO A 147 1.92 10.47 15.84
C PRO A 147 1.34 9.82 14.58
N PHE A 148 1.86 8.65 14.21
CA PHE A 148 1.44 7.86 13.04
C PHE A 148 1.25 6.38 13.38
N THR A 149 1.00 6.09 14.67
CA THR A 149 0.83 4.73 15.18
C THR A 149 -0.51 4.62 15.89
N TYR A 150 -1.24 3.59 15.53
CA TYR A 150 -2.60 3.33 15.96
C TYR A 150 -2.68 1.90 16.50
N ARG A 151 -3.51 1.70 17.50
CA ARG A 151 -3.71 0.42 18.17
C ARG A 151 -5.18 0.04 18.08
N HIS A 152 -5.44 -1.24 17.83
CA HIS A 152 -6.73 -1.85 18.08
C HIS A 152 -6.56 -3.00 19.06
N HIS A 153 -7.26 -2.93 20.19
CA HIS A 153 -7.29 -3.98 21.19
C HIS A 153 -8.56 -4.83 21.05
N LYS A 154 -8.43 -6.15 21.05
CA LYS A 154 -9.57 -7.05 20.83
C LYS A 154 -9.43 -8.37 21.59
N LYS A 155 -10.55 -8.84 22.14
CA LYS A 155 -10.72 -10.23 22.59
C LYS A 155 -11.07 -11.12 21.39
N PHE A 156 -10.50 -12.31 21.32
CA PHE A 156 -10.99 -13.38 20.45
C PHE A 156 -12.46 -13.64 20.70
N ILE A 157 -13.16 -13.99 19.62
CA ILE A 157 -14.54 -14.39 19.69
C ILE A 157 -14.53 -15.92 19.77
N ASP A 158 -15.11 -16.46 20.83
CA ASP A 158 -14.98 -17.87 21.21
C ASP A 158 -15.60 -18.84 20.17
N ASP A 159 -16.35 -18.33 19.18
CA ASP A 159 -17.03 -19.07 18.11
C ASP A 159 -16.26 -19.16 16.78
N LYS A 160 -15.02 -18.64 16.73
CA LYS A 160 -14.19 -18.54 15.50
C LYS A 160 -12.87 -19.33 15.59
N GLU A 161 -12.87 -20.45 16.30
CA GLU A 161 -11.72 -21.36 16.37
C GLU A 161 -11.33 -21.85 14.98
N GLY A 162 -10.05 -21.69 14.60
CA GLY A 162 -9.53 -22.12 13.30
C GLY A 162 -9.96 -21.22 12.13
N GLU A 163 -10.57 -20.07 12.38
CA GLU A 163 -10.85 -19.09 11.33
C GLU A 163 -9.69 -18.10 11.14
N THR A 164 -9.38 -17.81 9.88
CA THR A 164 -8.49 -16.70 9.52
C THR A 164 -9.19 -15.37 9.81
N VAL A 165 -8.61 -14.59 10.73
CA VAL A 165 -9.03 -13.22 10.98
C VAL A 165 -8.46 -12.34 9.88
N SER A 166 -9.35 -11.83 9.02
CA SER A 166 -9.00 -10.93 7.94
C SER A 166 -9.45 -9.50 8.23
N PHE A 167 -8.60 -8.55 7.85
CA PHE A 167 -8.86 -7.13 8.04
C PHE A 167 -8.28 -6.28 6.92
N LYS A 168 -8.84 -5.08 6.77
CA LYS A 168 -8.42 -4.07 5.81
C LYS A 168 -8.17 -2.76 6.53
N VAL A 169 -7.04 -2.14 6.25
CA VAL A 169 -6.69 -0.80 6.70
C VAL A 169 -6.73 0.16 5.53
N VAL A 170 -7.43 1.28 5.72
CA VAL A 170 -7.52 2.38 4.76
C VAL A 170 -6.87 3.60 5.42
N ALA A 171 -5.82 4.12 4.81
CA ALA A 171 -5.12 5.33 5.24
C ALA A 171 -5.37 6.44 4.21
N ASN A 172 -6.02 7.50 4.66
CA ASN A 172 -6.24 8.70 3.85
C ASN A 172 -5.02 9.60 3.91
N ALA A 173 -4.75 10.32 2.82
CA ALA A 173 -3.68 11.30 2.76
C ALA A 173 -4.07 12.52 1.94
N VAL A 174 -3.25 13.58 2.04
CA VAL A 174 -3.40 14.78 1.19
C VAL A 174 -3.25 14.40 -0.29
N VAL A 175 -2.37 13.45 -0.61
CA VAL A 175 -2.14 12.99 -1.98
C VAL A 175 -2.20 11.46 -2.02
N GLY A 176 -3.36 10.93 -2.44
CA GLY A 176 -3.58 9.52 -2.73
C GLY A 176 -3.71 8.63 -1.49
N ASP A 177 -4.82 7.90 -1.43
CA ASP A 177 -5.09 6.96 -0.34
C ASP A 177 -4.31 5.65 -0.51
N THR A 178 -4.10 4.96 0.61
CA THR A 178 -3.48 3.64 0.66
C THR A 178 -4.42 2.64 1.34
N VAL A 179 -4.57 1.48 0.71
CA VAL A 179 -5.30 0.34 1.27
C VAL A 179 -4.33 -0.81 1.44
N LYS A 180 -4.31 -1.40 2.64
CA LYS A 180 -3.51 -2.59 2.93
C LYS A 180 -4.37 -3.62 3.66
N ASN A 181 -4.34 -4.85 3.16
CA ASN A 181 -5.02 -5.98 3.78
C ASN A 181 -4.05 -6.73 4.69
N GLY A 182 -4.61 -7.36 5.72
CA GLY A 182 -3.88 -8.27 6.57
C GLY A 182 -4.74 -9.41 7.07
N SER A 183 -4.08 -10.50 7.44
CA SER A 183 -4.71 -11.71 7.91
C SER A 183 -3.80 -12.44 8.88
N PHE A 184 -4.39 -13.09 9.88
CA PHE A 184 -3.71 -13.98 10.81
C PHE A 184 -4.68 -15.08 11.23
N GLU A 185 -4.16 -16.18 11.75
CA GLU A 185 -4.96 -17.29 12.25
C GLU A 185 -4.97 -17.30 13.78
N VAL A 186 -6.10 -17.77 14.32
CA VAL A 186 -6.30 -17.98 15.75
C VAL A 186 -6.67 -19.44 15.97
N GLN A 187 -5.77 -20.20 16.59
CA GLN A 187 -6.00 -21.60 16.91
C GLN A 187 -6.32 -21.77 18.39
N LEU A 188 -7.35 -22.54 18.74
CA LEU A 188 -7.53 -23.01 20.12
C LEU A 188 -6.66 -24.26 20.31
N ALA A 189 -5.61 -24.11 21.12
CA ALA A 189 -4.80 -25.23 21.57
C ALA A 189 -5.44 -25.83 22.82
N ARG A 190 -5.90 -27.07 22.70
CA ARG A 190 -6.55 -27.81 23.79
C ARG A 190 -5.53 -28.66 24.53
N SER A 191 -5.64 -28.67 25.85
CA SER A 191 -4.73 -29.42 26.73
C SER A 191 -4.99 -30.92 26.69
N LEU A 192 -6.23 -31.35 26.46
CA LEU A 192 -6.65 -32.76 26.51
C LEU A 192 -6.90 -33.39 25.13
N SER A 193 -6.59 -32.70 24.04
CA SER A 193 -6.73 -33.24 22.69
C SER A 193 -5.66 -32.72 21.75
N ARG A 194 -5.45 -33.43 20.65
CA ARG A 194 -4.64 -32.92 19.53
C ARG A 194 -5.26 -31.63 19.00
N TRP A 195 -4.40 -30.70 18.58
CA TRP A 195 -4.77 -29.48 17.87
C TRP A 195 -3.80 -29.25 16.71
N THR A 196 -4.26 -28.57 15.67
CA THR A 196 -3.44 -28.21 14.52
C THR A 196 -3.86 -26.82 14.07
N GLY A 197 -2.89 -25.97 13.80
CA GLY A 197 -3.13 -24.63 13.25
C GLY A 197 -2.18 -24.35 12.10
N PHE A 198 -2.59 -23.42 11.24
CA PHE A 198 -1.90 -23.05 10.02
C PHE A 198 -1.60 -21.55 9.99
N SER A 199 -0.65 -21.16 9.14
CA SER A 199 -0.52 -19.76 8.74
C SER A 199 -1.56 -19.41 7.69
N PRO A 200 -1.93 -18.13 7.53
CA PRO A 200 -2.88 -17.70 6.50
C PRO A 200 -2.47 -18.06 5.06
N ASP A 201 -1.18 -18.21 4.78
CA ASP A 201 -0.65 -18.65 3.49
C ASP A 201 -0.64 -20.19 3.31
N GLY A 202 -0.95 -20.95 4.36
CA GLY A 202 -0.98 -22.41 4.38
C GLY A 202 0.40 -23.09 4.37
N LEU A 203 1.50 -22.33 4.42
CA LEU A 203 2.85 -22.86 4.26
C LEU A 203 3.52 -23.24 5.58
N PHE A 204 3.05 -22.70 6.69
CA PHE A 204 3.48 -23.06 8.03
C PHE A 204 2.33 -23.75 8.74
N SER A 205 2.60 -24.89 9.36
CA SER A 205 1.65 -25.53 10.25
C SER A 205 2.32 -26.00 11.53
N VAL A 206 1.51 -26.07 12.58
CA VAL A 206 1.92 -26.58 13.88
C VAL A 206 0.90 -27.57 14.38
N THR A 207 1.36 -28.71 14.88
CA THR A 207 0.52 -29.72 15.52
C THR A 207 1.03 -30.00 16.93
N GLY A 208 0.13 -29.88 17.91
CA GLY A 208 0.38 -30.31 19.28
C GLY A 208 -0.50 -31.48 19.65
N GLU A 209 0.10 -32.52 20.23
CA GLU A 209 -0.64 -33.65 20.82
C GLU A 209 -1.19 -33.28 22.21
N ALA A 210 -2.03 -34.15 22.78
CA ALA A 210 -2.56 -33.96 24.13
C ALA A 210 -1.42 -33.71 25.14
N GLY A 211 -1.58 -32.70 26.00
CA GLY A 211 -0.58 -32.24 26.96
C GLY A 211 0.44 -31.23 26.41
N ALA A 212 0.47 -30.94 25.10
CA ALA A 212 1.36 -29.93 24.52
C ALA A 212 1.18 -28.54 25.14
N VAL A 213 -0.03 -28.21 25.58
CA VAL A 213 -0.31 -27.01 26.37
C VAL A 213 -0.86 -27.40 27.74
N SER A 214 -0.48 -26.65 28.78
CA SER A 214 -0.89 -26.96 30.17
C SER A 214 -2.35 -26.64 30.48
N ARG A 215 -3.00 -25.84 29.62
CA ARG A 215 -4.41 -25.46 29.69
C ARG A 215 -4.89 -25.09 28.30
N ASP A 216 -6.20 -25.11 28.10
CA ASP A 216 -6.81 -24.62 26.88
C ASP A 216 -6.48 -23.14 26.70
N GLN A 217 -5.92 -22.78 25.54
CA GLN A 217 -5.49 -21.42 25.26
C GLN A 217 -5.55 -21.12 23.76
N TYR A 218 -5.77 -19.85 23.43
CA TYR A 218 -5.63 -19.41 22.05
C TYR A 218 -4.16 -19.21 21.70
N ILE A 219 -3.80 -19.49 20.46
CA ILE A 219 -2.46 -19.30 19.90
C ILE A 219 -2.61 -18.56 18.58
N LEU A 220 -1.92 -17.43 18.44
CA LEU A 220 -1.82 -16.73 17.16
C LEU A 220 -0.84 -17.42 16.23
N ILE A 221 -1.20 -17.52 14.95
CA ILE A 221 -0.30 -17.96 13.90
C ILE A 221 -0.32 -16.91 12.79
N MET A 222 0.84 -16.42 12.40
CA MET A 222 0.94 -15.33 11.43
C MET A 222 2.20 -15.43 10.58
N ASP A 223 2.08 -15.00 9.34
CA ASP A 223 3.20 -14.89 8.40
C ASP A 223 3.87 -13.51 8.46
N SER A 224 4.99 -13.40 7.77
CA SER A 224 5.88 -12.23 7.74
C SER A 224 5.22 -10.92 7.27
N THR A 225 4.01 -10.95 6.70
CA THR A 225 3.29 -9.72 6.32
C THR A 225 2.69 -8.99 7.52
N MET A 226 2.52 -9.67 8.66
CA MET A 226 1.83 -9.16 9.86
C MET A 226 2.75 -8.64 10.96
N PHE A 227 4.06 -8.62 10.75
CA PHE A 227 5.04 -8.08 11.68
C PHE A 227 6.25 -7.54 10.93
N LYS A 228 7.14 -6.81 11.64
CA LYS A 228 8.39 -6.34 11.06
C LYS A 228 9.23 -7.55 10.62
N LYS A 229 9.40 -7.72 9.31
CA LYS A 229 10.12 -8.85 8.71
C LYS A 229 11.53 -8.99 9.29
N GLY A 230 11.89 -10.22 9.63
CA GLY A 230 13.28 -10.68 9.71
C GLY A 230 13.77 -11.09 8.31
N TYR A 231 14.37 -12.27 8.20
CA TYR A 231 14.73 -12.88 6.92
C TYR A 231 13.49 -13.35 6.13
N SER A 232 13.62 -13.58 4.81
CA SER A 232 12.54 -14.09 3.96
C SER A 232 11.98 -15.42 4.50
N GLY A 233 10.65 -15.55 4.59
CA GLY A 233 9.97 -16.76 5.10
C GLY A 233 9.84 -16.84 6.64
N SER A 234 9.50 -15.74 7.31
CA SER A 234 9.34 -15.72 8.77
C SER A 234 7.89 -15.98 9.21
N TYR A 235 7.71 -16.75 10.28
CA TYR A 235 6.42 -17.01 10.93
C TYR A 235 6.51 -16.71 12.44
N LYS A 236 5.41 -16.29 13.05
CA LYS A 236 5.28 -16.18 14.51
C LYS A 236 4.20 -17.13 15.01
N LEU A 237 4.49 -17.80 16.12
CA LEU A 237 3.62 -18.74 16.81
C LEU A 237 3.41 -18.27 18.25
N GLY A 238 2.17 -17.97 18.62
CA GLY A 238 1.79 -17.48 19.94
C GLY A 238 2.39 -16.12 20.28
N TYR A 239 2.67 -15.92 21.57
CA TYR A 239 3.44 -14.79 22.09
C TYR A 239 4.91 -15.19 22.31
N GLU A 240 5.80 -14.20 22.50
CA GLU A 240 7.27 -14.40 22.55
C GLU A 240 7.76 -15.40 23.61
N ALA A 241 7.06 -15.51 24.74
CA ALA A 241 7.41 -16.41 25.84
C ALA A 241 6.53 -17.68 25.87
N GLN A 242 5.90 -18.04 24.74
CA GLN A 242 5.07 -19.23 24.65
C GLN A 242 5.91 -20.49 24.92
N TRP A 243 5.45 -21.30 25.86
CA TRP A 243 6.05 -22.59 26.18
C TRP A 243 5.06 -23.72 25.90
N PHE A 244 5.59 -24.87 25.49
CA PHE A 244 4.83 -26.11 25.29
C PHE A 244 5.36 -27.18 26.25
N SER A 245 4.46 -27.90 26.92
CA SER A 245 4.85 -28.95 27.89
C SER A 245 5.36 -30.21 27.21
N ASN A 246 4.83 -30.50 26.02
CA ASN A 246 5.27 -31.58 25.16
C ASN A 246 5.76 -31.01 23.82
N PRO A 247 6.61 -31.74 23.08
CA PRO A 247 7.02 -31.34 21.74
C PRO A 247 5.81 -31.05 20.84
N VAL A 248 5.95 -30.03 20.01
CA VAL A 248 5.02 -29.71 18.92
C VAL A 248 5.72 -29.97 17.59
N GLU A 249 4.97 -30.53 16.64
CA GLU A 249 5.45 -30.72 15.28
C GLU A 249 5.27 -29.41 14.51
N ILE A 250 6.30 -29.00 13.77
CA ILE A 250 6.26 -27.84 12.88
C ILE A 250 6.51 -28.35 11.46
N SER A 251 5.66 -27.96 10.53
CA SER A 251 5.86 -28.19 9.10
C SER A 251 6.00 -26.86 8.36
N LEU A 252 6.93 -26.84 7.41
CA LEU A 252 7.19 -25.74 6.49
C LEU A 252 7.15 -26.29 5.07
N ALA A 253 6.21 -25.82 4.27
CA ALA A 253 6.13 -26.18 2.86
C ALA A 253 7.23 -25.46 2.06
N SER A 254 7.92 -26.21 1.20
CA SER A 254 8.86 -25.65 0.23
C SER A 254 8.10 -25.12 -0.99
N TYR A 255 8.61 -24.05 -1.61
CA TYR A 255 8.12 -23.54 -2.90
C TYR A 255 8.70 -24.32 -4.10
N ASP A 256 9.57 -25.31 -3.86
CA ASP A 256 10.30 -26.01 -4.90
C ASP A 256 9.74 -27.43 -5.11
N ASP A 257 8.94 -27.60 -6.17
CA ASP A 257 8.43 -28.90 -6.61
C ASP A 257 9.55 -29.85 -7.09
N GLU A 258 10.79 -29.37 -7.23
CA GLU A 258 11.97 -30.14 -7.65
C GLU A 258 12.80 -30.75 -6.50
N GLN A 259 12.40 -30.60 -5.23
CA GLN A 259 13.09 -31.20 -4.07
C GLN A 259 12.21 -32.13 -3.21
N ALA A 260 11.27 -32.85 -3.82
CA ALA A 260 10.53 -33.95 -3.21
C ALA A 260 11.02 -35.32 -3.70
#